data_AF-A0A8H5XZ80-F1
#
_entry.id   AF-A0A8H5XZ80-F1
#
_cell.length_a   1.000
_cell.length_b   1.000
_cell.length_c   1.000
_cell.angle_alpha   90.00
_cell.angle_beta   90.00
_cell.angle_gamma   90.00
#
_symmetry.space_group_name_H-M   'P 1'
#
loop_
_entity.id
_entity.type
_entity.pdbx_description
1 polymer ?
#
loop_
_entity_poly.entity_id
_entity_poly.type
_entity_poly.pdbx_seq_one_letter_code
_entity_poly.pdbx_strand_id
1 'polypeptide(L)'
;MPRDPLIGLVGKPSAACVEGRRSVPIELLDVAGLVPGAHEGRGLGNKFLDDLRHADALIHVVDASGTVDAEGKETRGYDPSVDIAWLRSEIVAWVLGNLMQRWGSIRRRHQAIKATATETLQAQFSGYGATSTIVNRALDRCGIKEPLEDWSNETVELVVNAFIDEKFPTVIALNKIDHPDADKNISKIAKQQDPNTIVLCSAISEIFLRKMAKQGYIKYIEGSEFIDTKEDLIEQGDPTGGGLKDLDEKNRNRIENLKDMVLYRFGSTGVVQVLSKAAEILGLVPVFPVRNTSTFSSGASDSKFVFRDCVLVKKGSTVGDVARKVMGDAPIAFVEGAGNIRVSEDDFVAVGKNDVLSFKVGRA
;
A
#
# COMPACT_ATOMS: atom_id res chain seq x y z
N MET A 1 1.97 -9.34 -23.55
CA MET A 1 1.33 -8.42 -22.59
C MET A 1 2.36 -8.18 -21.49
N PRO A 2 2.72 -6.93 -21.14
CA PRO A 2 3.69 -6.72 -20.08
C PRO A 2 3.09 -7.11 -18.73
N ARG A 3 4.01 -7.57 -17.86
CA ARG A 3 3.79 -8.31 -16.62
C ARG A 3 3.34 -7.40 -15.47
N ASP A 4 2.55 -8.00 -14.60
CA ASP A 4 2.06 -7.61 -13.27
C ASP A 4 2.30 -6.16 -12.81
N PRO A 5 1.23 -5.38 -12.56
CA PRO A 5 1.34 -4.03 -12.06
C PRO A 5 1.73 -4.05 -10.58
N LEU A 6 2.96 -3.63 -10.29
CA LEU A 6 3.35 -3.17 -8.96
C LEU A 6 2.74 -1.78 -8.77
N ILE A 7 2.11 -1.54 -7.62
CA ILE A 7 1.28 -0.35 -7.40
C ILE A 7 1.82 0.50 -6.24
N GLY A 8 2.26 1.75 -6.51
CA GLY A 8 2.79 2.71 -5.50
C GLY A 8 1.79 3.79 -5.04
N LEU A 9 1.82 4.18 -3.76
CA LEU A 9 0.75 4.89 -3.02
C LEU A 9 1.02 6.37 -2.63
N VAL A 10 0.19 7.34 -3.05
CA VAL A 10 0.16 8.75 -2.55
C VAL A 10 -1.28 9.36 -2.57
N GLY A 11 -1.76 10.06 -1.52
CA GLY A 11 -3.20 10.43 -1.40
C GLY A 11 -3.64 11.79 -2.02
N LYS A 12 -4.85 11.86 -2.60
CA LYS A 12 -5.58 13.11 -2.99
C LYS A 12 -6.82 13.36 -2.10
N PRO A 13 -7.36 14.59 -1.96
CA PRO A 13 -8.50 14.84 -1.07
C PRO A 13 -9.85 14.87 -1.81
N SER A 14 -10.57 13.74 -1.84
CA SER A 14 -12.05 13.69 -1.78
C SER A 14 -12.48 12.24 -1.61
N ALA A 15 -13.02 11.91 -0.45
CA ALA A 15 -13.32 10.55 -0.05
C ALA A 15 -14.83 10.38 0.09
N ALA A 16 -15.39 9.27 -0.39
CA ALA A 16 -16.81 8.94 -0.24
C ALA A 16 -17.05 8.26 1.11
N CYS A 17 -18.21 8.52 1.74
CA CYS A 17 -18.67 7.77 2.91
C CYS A 17 -19.93 6.99 2.54
N VAL A 18 -19.90 5.68 2.71
CA VAL A 18 -21.03 4.78 2.38
C VAL A 18 -21.20 3.82 3.55
N GLU A 19 -22.40 3.78 4.14
CA GLU A 19 -22.75 2.89 5.27
C GLU A 19 -21.72 2.93 6.43
N GLY A 20 -21.27 4.14 6.79
CA GLY A 20 -20.30 4.34 7.87
C GLY A 20 -18.84 4.01 7.51
N ARG A 21 -18.56 3.58 6.27
CA ARG A 21 -17.20 3.34 5.78
C ARG A 21 -16.69 4.52 4.97
N ARG A 22 -15.48 4.99 5.29
CA ARG A 22 -14.81 6.10 4.61
C ARG A 22 -13.75 5.57 3.65
N SER A 23 -13.93 5.83 2.35
CA SER A 23 -12.95 5.44 1.32
C SER A 23 -11.97 6.58 1.07
N VAL A 24 -10.72 6.43 1.53
CA VAL A 24 -9.66 7.42 1.29
C VAL A 24 -8.90 7.05 0.02
N PRO A 25 -8.80 7.95 -0.97
CA PRO A 25 -8.13 7.62 -2.22
C PRO A 25 -6.62 7.48 -2.00
N ILE A 26 -6.06 6.50 -2.70
CA ILE A 26 -4.63 6.26 -2.76
C ILE A 26 -4.24 6.24 -4.23
N GLU A 27 -3.19 6.98 -4.60
CA GLU A 27 -2.59 6.96 -5.93
C GLU A 27 -1.98 5.58 -6.18
N LEU A 28 -1.98 5.16 -7.42
CA LEU A 28 -1.47 3.86 -7.82
C LEU A 28 -0.50 4.11 -8.98
N LEU A 29 0.79 3.88 -8.75
CA LEU A 29 1.81 3.92 -9.81
C LEU A 29 1.89 2.56 -10.48
N ASP A 30 1.55 2.45 -11.76
CA ASP A 30 1.73 1.21 -12.53
C ASP A 30 3.20 1.07 -12.95
N VAL A 31 3.91 0.15 -12.31
CA VAL A 31 5.33 -0.08 -12.57
C VAL A 31 5.50 -1.19 -13.60
N ALA A 32 6.29 -0.94 -14.65
CA ALA A 32 6.55 -1.92 -15.69
C ALA A 32 7.21 -3.19 -15.14
N GLY A 33 6.62 -4.37 -15.35
CA GLY A 33 7.17 -5.62 -14.82
C GLY A 33 8.63 -5.89 -15.21
N LEU A 34 9.41 -6.36 -14.24
CA LEU A 34 10.77 -6.84 -14.46
C LEU A 34 10.77 -8.19 -15.20
N VAL A 35 11.89 -8.48 -15.87
CA VAL A 35 12.19 -9.82 -16.40
C VAL A 35 13.46 -10.34 -15.71
N PRO A 36 13.62 -11.66 -15.56
CA PRO A 36 14.83 -12.22 -14.95
C PRO A 36 16.12 -11.71 -15.60
N GLY A 37 17.08 -11.27 -14.78
CA GLY A 37 18.33 -10.66 -15.24
C GLY A 37 18.23 -9.18 -15.63
N ALA A 38 17.16 -8.49 -15.23
CA ALA A 38 17.02 -7.06 -15.50
C ALA A 38 18.11 -6.22 -14.84
N HIS A 39 18.60 -6.63 -13.66
CA HIS A 39 19.72 -5.97 -13.00
C HIS A 39 21.03 -6.02 -13.81
N GLU A 40 21.21 -7.02 -14.69
CA GLU A 40 22.37 -7.15 -15.58
C GLU A 40 22.24 -6.29 -16.86
N GLY A 41 21.20 -5.45 -16.96
CA GLY A 41 20.94 -4.61 -18.13
C GLY A 41 20.05 -5.24 -19.19
N ARG A 42 19.42 -6.39 -18.92
CA ARG A 42 18.40 -6.97 -19.81
C ARG A 42 17.05 -6.25 -19.60
N GLY A 43 16.74 -5.25 -20.42
CA GLY A 43 15.39 -4.66 -20.48
C GLY A 43 15.28 -3.25 -19.88
N LEU A 44 14.08 -2.91 -19.39
CA LEU A 44 13.68 -1.55 -18.97
C LEU A 44 14.09 -1.18 -17.53
N GLY A 45 15.13 -1.81 -16.97
CA GLY A 45 15.49 -1.71 -15.55
C GLY A 45 15.55 -0.28 -15.01
N ASN A 46 16.17 0.67 -15.73
CA ASN A 46 16.24 2.06 -15.27
C ASN A 46 14.86 2.73 -15.11
N LYS A 47 13.87 2.41 -15.97
CA LYS A 47 12.52 2.95 -15.83
C LYS A 47 11.78 2.34 -14.63
N PHE A 48 11.92 1.04 -14.43
CA PHE A 48 11.39 0.34 -13.26
C PHE A 48 11.84 0.99 -11.95
N LEU A 49 13.09 1.44 -11.92
CA LEU A 49 13.73 1.97 -10.71
C LEU A 49 13.41 3.44 -10.48
N ASP A 50 13.21 4.20 -11.55
CA ASP A 50 12.62 5.53 -11.46
C ASP A 50 11.19 5.44 -10.89
N ASP A 51 10.38 4.46 -11.33
CA ASP A 51 9.04 4.26 -10.78
C ASP A 51 9.10 3.82 -9.30
N LEU A 52 10.00 2.88 -8.95
CA LEU A 52 10.21 2.45 -7.56
C LEU A 52 10.69 3.59 -6.65
N ARG A 53 11.49 4.54 -7.14
CA ARG A 53 11.94 5.71 -6.37
C ARG A 53 10.76 6.49 -5.78
N HIS A 54 9.66 6.58 -6.54
CA HIS A 54 8.48 7.35 -6.16
C HIS A 54 7.47 6.56 -5.33
N ALA A 55 7.64 5.25 -5.20
CA ALA A 55 6.76 4.40 -4.41
C ALA A 55 7.16 4.40 -2.92
N ASP A 56 6.18 4.61 -2.04
CA ASP A 56 6.33 4.43 -0.60
C ASP A 56 6.27 2.94 -0.19
N ALA A 57 5.47 2.13 -0.89
CA ALA A 57 5.30 0.68 -0.68
C ALA A 57 5.06 -0.03 -2.01
N LEU A 58 5.22 -1.35 -2.01
CA LEU A 58 4.99 -2.22 -3.17
C LEU A 58 3.83 -3.17 -2.95
N ILE A 59 3.10 -3.44 -4.03
CA ILE A 59 2.11 -4.52 -4.10
C ILE A 59 2.61 -5.51 -5.15
N HIS A 60 3.19 -6.62 -4.71
CA HIS A 60 3.61 -7.69 -5.60
C HIS A 60 2.43 -8.61 -5.88
N VAL A 61 1.85 -8.48 -7.08
CA VAL A 61 0.83 -9.41 -7.56
C VAL A 61 1.51 -10.71 -8.00
N VAL A 62 1.02 -11.84 -7.50
CA VAL A 62 1.56 -13.18 -7.76
C VAL A 62 0.43 -14.10 -8.20
N ASP A 63 0.65 -14.90 -9.24
CA ASP A 63 -0.34 -15.86 -9.72
C ASP A 63 -0.42 -17.08 -8.78
N ALA A 64 -1.38 -17.07 -7.86
CA ALA A 64 -1.54 -18.17 -6.90
C ALA A 64 -1.91 -19.49 -7.58
N SER A 65 -2.50 -19.47 -8.79
CA SER A 65 -2.88 -20.70 -9.47
C SER A 65 -1.70 -21.49 -10.05
N GLY A 66 -0.51 -20.87 -10.20
CA GLY A 66 0.65 -21.52 -10.82
C GLY A 66 0.44 -21.86 -12.30
N THR A 67 -0.41 -21.08 -12.98
CA THR A 67 -0.77 -21.25 -14.40
C THR A 67 0.08 -20.44 -15.36
N VAL A 68 0.92 -19.54 -14.83
CA VAL A 68 1.97 -18.85 -15.58
C VAL A 68 3.34 -19.15 -14.98
N ASP A 69 4.33 -19.29 -15.86
CA ASP A 69 5.74 -19.43 -15.46
C ASP A 69 6.42 -18.07 -15.26
N ALA A 70 7.70 -18.07 -14.87
CA ALA A 70 8.53 -16.87 -14.68
C ALA A 70 8.67 -16.00 -15.95
N GLU A 71 8.35 -16.53 -17.13
CA GLU A 71 8.33 -15.77 -18.38
C GLU A 71 6.96 -15.14 -18.68
N GLY A 72 5.95 -15.44 -17.87
CA GLY A 72 4.56 -15.06 -18.09
C GLY A 72 3.87 -15.91 -19.16
N LYS A 73 4.39 -17.11 -19.46
CA LYS A 73 3.79 -18.04 -20.41
C LYS A 73 2.91 -19.04 -19.68
N GLU A 74 1.86 -19.49 -20.35
CA GLU A 74 0.96 -20.50 -19.80
C GLU A 74 1.72 -21.80 -19.48
N THR A 75 1.49 -22.32 -18.29
CA THR A 75 2.09 -23.54 -17.77
C THR A 75 1.14 -24.23 -16.80
N ARG A 76 1.54 -25.36 -16.24
CA ARG A 76 0.79 -26.06 -15.19
C ARG A 76 1.70 -26.47 -14.06
N GLY A 77 1.26 -26.18 -12.83
CA GLY A 77 1.98 -26.59 -11.62
C GLY A 77 3.28 -25.82 -11.39
N TYR A 78 3.39 -24.60 -11.93
CA TYR A 78 4.47 -23.70 -11.55
C TYR A 78 4.35 -23.31 -10.08
N ASP A 79 5.48 -23.07 -9.44
CA ASP A 79 5.58 -22.75 -8.02
C ASP A 79 5.71 -21.23 -7.82
N PRO A 80 4.63 -20.51 -7.44
CA PRO A 80 4.65 -19.05 -7.42
C PRO A 80 5.52 -18.46 -6.29
N SER A 81 5.96 -19.29 -5.33
CA SER A 81 6.93 -18.86 -4.31
C SER A 81 8.28 -18.44 -4.91
N VAL A 82 8.61 -18.96 -6.10
CA VAL A 82 9.83 -18.62 -6.83
C VAL A 82 9.78 -17.16 -7.30
N ASP A 83 8.64 -16.68 -7.79
CA ASP A 83 8.48 -15.29 -8.26
C ASP A 83 8.65 -14.29 -7.11
N ILE A 84 8.11 -14.60 -5.94
CA ILE A 84 8.24 -13.77 -4.73
C ILE A 84 9.71 -13.60 -4.35
N ALA A 85 10.45 -14.71 -4.28
CA ALA A 85 11.87 -14.69 -3.94
C ALA A 85 12.70 -13.99 -5.04
N TRP A 86 12.32 -14.20 -6.30
CA TRP A 86 13.01 -13.64 -7.46
C TRP A 86 12.92 -12.11 -7.50
N LEU A 87 11.71 -11.52 -7.38
CA LEU A 87 11.54 -10.07 -7.45
C LEU A 87 12.40 -9.34 -6.41
N ARG A 88 12.37 -9.84 -5.18
CA ARG A 88 13.21 -9.30 -4.10
C ARG A 88 14.69 -9.40 -4.46
N SER A 89 15.13 -10.57 -4.92
CA SER A 89 16.53 -10.82 -5.25
C SER A 89 17.04 -9.89 -6.34
N GLU A 90 16.23 -9.59 -7.37
CA GLU A 90 16.58 -8.62 -8.42
C GLU A 90 16.79 -7.20 -7.87
N ILE A 91 15.89 -6.73 -6.99
CA ILE A 91 15.99 -5.39 -6.39
C ILE A 91 17.28 -5.29 -5.54
N VAL A 92 17.54 -6.31 -4.72
CA VAL A 92 18.75 -6.39 -3.88
C VAL A 92 20.01 -6.43 -4.76
N ALA A 93 20.06 -7.33 -5.74
CA ALA A 93 21.20 -7.50 -6.63
C ALA A 93 21.53 -6.21 -7.38
N TRP A 94 20.52 -5.47 -7.81
CA TRP A 94 20.72 -4.21 -8.50
C TRP A 94 21.29 -3.12 -7.59
N VAL A 95 20.71 -2.90 -6.41
CA VAL A 95 21.20 -1.89 -5.46
C VAL A 95 22.61 -2.23 -4.98
N LEU A 96 22.85 -3.51 -4.68
CA LEU A 96 24.16 -4.02 -4.28
C LEU A 96 25.17 -3.84 -5.42
N GLY A 97 24.83 -4.22 -6.65
CA GLY A 97 25.69 -4.08 -7.82
C GLY A 97 26.13 -2.63 -8.05
N ASN A 98 25.18 -1.68 -8.02
CA ASN A 98 25.47 -0.26 -8.16
C ASN A 98 26.40 0.27 -7.05
N LEU A 99 26.18 -0.17 -5.81
CA LEU A 99 27.00 0.22 -4.67
C LEU A 99 28.42 -0.35 -4.79
N MET A 100 28.53 -1.65 -5.09
CA MET A 100 29.79 -2.39 -5.15
C MET A 100 30.69 -1.92 -6.30
N GLN A 101 30.13 -1.51 -7.44
CA GLN A 101 30.89 -0.90 -8.54
C GLN A 101 31.71 0.32 -8.10
N ARG A 102 31.26 1.04 -7.07
CA ARG A 102 31.91 2.28 -6.58
C ARG A 102 32.42 2.15 -5.15
N TRP A 103 32.33 0.98 -4.53
CA TRP A 103 32.59 0.81 -3.08
C TRP A 103 33.98 1.29 -2.66
N GLY A 104 35.02 0.96 -3.43
CA GLY A 104 36.39 1.39 -3.12
C GLY A 104 36.62 2.92 -3.16
N SER A 105 35.86 3.66 -3.98
CA SER A 105 35.91 5.14 -3.97
C SER A 105 35.03 5.74 -2.88
N ILE A 106 33.86 5.14 -2.63
CA ILE A 106 32.96 5.49 -1.52
C ILE A 106 33.70 5.41 -0.19
N ARG A 107 34.36 4.28 0.10
CA ARG A 107 35.13 4.07 1.33
C ARG A 107 36.24 5.12 1.51
N ARG A 108 37.04 5.37 0.49
CA ARG A 108 38.12 6.38 0.57
C ARG A 108 37.57 7.77 0.86
N ARG A 109 36.45 8.14 0.21
CA ARG A 109 35.80 9.43 0.44
C ARG A 109 35.22 9.52 1.85
N HIS A 110 34.55 8.47 2.32
CA HIS A 110 34.01 8.36 3.68
C HIS A 110 35.07 8.70 4.74
N GLN A 111 36.23 8.05 4.65
CA GLN A 111 37.36 8.29 5.56
C GLN A 111 37.93 9.72 5.42
N ALA A 112 38.09 10.21 4.20
CA ALA A 112 38.68 11.52 3.94
C ALA A 112 37.86 12.67 4.54
N ILE A 113 36.52 12.58 4.49
CA ILE A 113 35.62 13.62 5.01
C ILE A 113 35.12 13.32 6.43
N LYS A 114 35.47 12.16 7.01
CA LYS A 114 35.00 11.68 8.32
C LYS A 114 33.46 11.69 8.43
N ALA A 115 32.78 11.28 7.36
CA ALA A 115 31.33 11.19 7.36
C ALA A 115 30.84 10.05 8.27
N THR A 116 29.60 10.12 8.70
CA THR A 116 28.91 8.99 9.31
C THR A 116 28.53 7.94 8.25
N ALA A 117 28.29 6.69 8.68
CA ALA A 117 27.77 5.65 7.80
C ALA A 117 26.42 6.07 7.20
N THR A 118 25.55 6.70 7.99
CA THR A 118 24.26 7.22 7.58
C THR A 118 24.37 8.23 6.45
N GLU A 119 25.20 9.27 6.58
CA GLU A 119 25.40 10.28 5.52
C GLU A 119 25.94 9.65 4.24
N THR A 120 26.87 8.70 4.39
CA THR A 120 27.52 8.02 3.27
C THR A 120 26.52 7.20 2.48
N LEU A 121 25.74 6.35 3.16
CA LEU A 121 24.75 5.47 2.52
C LEU A 121 23.54 6.25 2.03
N GLN A 122 23.07 7.27 2.76
CA GLN A 122 22.00 8.15 2.27
C GLN A 122 22.38 8.78 0.93
N ALA A 123 23.63 9.23 0.77
CA ALA A 123 24.09 9.77 -0.50
C ALA A 123 24.05 8.71 -1.61
N GLN A 124 24.44 7.46 -1.34
CA GLN A 124 24.42 6.39 -2.34
C GLN A 124 23.00 5.92 -2.69
N PHE A 125 22.08 5.94 -1.71
CA PHE A 125 20.71 5.46 -1.88
C PHE A 125 19.70 6.58 -2.18
N SER A 126 20.18 7.82 -2.34
CA SER A 126 19.34 8.99 -2.69
C SER A 126 18.55 8.78 -3.98
N GLY A 127 19.14 8.09 -4.96
CA GLY A 127 18.49 7.67 -6.21
C GLY A 127 17.32 6.69 -6.03
N TYR A 128 17.09 6.19 -4.82
CA TYR A 128 15.98 5.31 -4.45
C TYR A 128 15.02 5.98 -3.46
N GLY A 129 15.16 7.30 -3.22
CA GLY A 129 14.33 8.02 -2.25
C GLY A 129 14.71 7.77 -0.79
N ALA A 130 15.95 7.36 -0.51
CA ALA A 130 16.41 7.13 0.85
C ALA A 130 16.49 8.43 1.66
N THR A 131 15.95 8.39 2.88
CA THR A 131 16.12 9.43 3.89
C THR A 131 17.09 8.95 4.96
N SER A 132 17.67 9.87 5.74
CA SER A 132 18.51 9.52 6.89
C SER A 132 17.78 8.62 7.88
N THR A 133 16.48 8.83 8.09
CA THR A 133 15.63 7.96 8.93
C THR A 133 15.57 6.52 8.42
N ILE A 134 15.34 6.31 7.12
CA ILE A 134 15.31 4.97 6.52
C ILE A 134 16.66 4.28 6.66
N VAL A 135 17.76 4.99 6.37
CA VAL A 135 19.12 4.44 6.48
C VAL A 135 19.46 4.09 7.93
N ASN A 136 19.14 4.95 8.89
CA ASN A 136 19.36 4.68 10.30
C ASN A 136 18.62 3.42 10.75
N ARG A 137 17.33 3.27 10.42
CA ARG A 137 16.57 2.05 10.77
C ARG A 137 17.16 0.79 10.16
N ALA A 138 17.65 0.87 8.92
CA ALA A 138 18.32 -0.25 8.27
C ALA A 138 19.63 -0.61 9.01
N LEU A 139 20.47 0.37 9.35
CA LEU A 139 21.71 0.17 10.09
C LEU A 139 21.47 -0.39 11.50
N ASP A 140 20.49 0.18 12.22
CA ASP A 140 20.09 -0.27 13.56
C ASP A 140 19.65 -1.74 13.54
N ARG A 141 18.90 -2.15 12.49
CA ARG A 141 18.48 -3.55 12.30
C ARG A 141 19.66 -4.49 12.04
N CYS A 142 20.70 -4.02 11.35
CA CYS A 142 21.89 -4.83 11.09
C CYS A 142 22.77 -4.99 12.34
N GLY A 143 22.73 -4.05 13.28
CA GLY A 143 23.51 -4.13 14.53
C GLY A 143 25.03 -4.12 14.33
N ILE A 144 25.49 -3.53 13.21
CA ILE A 144 26.91 -3.50 12.81
C ILE A 144 27.65 -2.51 13.71
N LYS A 145 28.81 -2.92 14.23
CA LYS A 145 29.64 -2.10 15.13
C LYS A 145 30.92 -1.64 14.47
N GLU A 146 31.35 -2.37 13.47
CA GLU A 146 32.53 -2.11 12.66
C GLU A 146 32.34 -0.82 11.87
N PRO A 147 33.38 0.03 11.77
CA PRO A 147 33.32 1.24 10.97
C PRO A 147 33.20 0.88 9.48
N LEU A 148 32.57 1.77 8.70
CA LEU A 148 32.16 1.49 7.32
C LEU A 148 33.33 1.07 6.42
N GLU A 149 34.52 1.60 6.66
CA GLU A 149 35.72 1.24 5.92
C GLU A 149 36.15 -0.22 6.03
N ASP A 150 35.79 -0.87 7.13
CA ASP A 150 36.19 -2.24 7.46
C ASP A 150 35.13 -3.26 7.07
N TRP A 151 34.01 -2.81 6.49
CA TRP A 151 32.93 -3.70 6.08
C TRP A 151 33.37 -4.67 4.98
N SER A 152 33.08 -5.95 5.20
CA SER A 152 33.21 -6.99 4.20
C SER A 152 32.09 -6.89 3.15
N ASN A 153 32.22 -7.62 2.04
CA ASN A 153 31.17 -7.67 1.02
C ASN A 153 29.85 -8.19 1.59
N GLU A 154 29.92 -9.17 2.50
CA GLU A 154 28.76 -9.76 3.19
C GLU A 154 28.09 -8.73 4.11
N THR A 155 28.89 -7.88 4.75
CA THR A 155 28.36 -6.77 5.58
C THR A 155 27.62 -5.75 4.73
N VAL A 156 28.18 -5.39 3.56
CA VAL A 156 27.52 -4.50 2.61
C VAL A 156 26.22 -5.11 2.09
N GLU A 157 26.22 -6.40 1.75
CA GLU A 157 25.02 -7.13 1.32
C GLU A 157 23.95 -7.18 2.42
N LEU A 158 24.33 -7.40 3.68
CA LEU A 158 23.43 -7.34 4.82
C LEU A 158 22.76 -5.96 4.95
N VAL A 159 23.53 -4.88 4.83
CA VAL A 159 23.01 -3.50 4.88
C VAL A 159 22.08 -3.22 3.72
N VAL A 160 22.41 -3.66 2.51
CA VAL A 160 21.53 -3.50 1.35
C VAL A 160 20.22 -4.25 1.55
N ASN A 161 20.26 -5.50 2.05
CA ASN A 161 19.05 -6.26 2.35
C ASN A 161 18.15 -5.54 3.36
N ALA A 162 18.72 -5.04 4.47
CA ALA A 162 17.96 -4.28 5.46
C ALA A 162 17.42 -2.97 4.90
N PHE A 163 18.19 -2.29 4.05
CA PHE A 163 17.74 -1.07 3.37
C PHE A 163 16.54 -1.35 2.44
N ILE A 164 16.56 -2.43 1.67
CA ILE A 164 15.44 -2.83 0.81
C ILE A 164 14.18 -3.12 1.64
N ASP A 165 14.31 -3.84 2.77
CA ASP A 165 13.18 -4.12 3.66
C ASP A 165 12.55 -2.84 4.23
N GLU A 166 13.37 -1.85 4.57
CA GLU A 166 12.92 -0.57 5.11
C GLU A 166 12.35 0.36 4.04
N LYS A 167 12.94 0.38 2.84
CA LYS A 167 12.56 1.30 1.77
C LYS A 167 11.38 0.79 0.94
N PHE A 168 11.26 -0.51 0.77
CA PHE A 168 10.27 -1.15 -0.10
C PHE A 168 9.43 -2.17 0.67
N PRO A 169 8.68 -1.73 1.70
CA PRO A 169 7.74 -2.62 2.38
C PRO A 169 6.73 -3.12 1.34
N THR A 170 6.57 -4.44 1.26
CA THR A 170 5.87 -5.11 0.16
C THR A 170 4.68 -5.93 0.67
N VAL A 171 3.51 -5.72 0.08
CA VAL A 171 2.35 -6.61 0.22
C VAL A 171 2.37 -7.61 -0.93
N ILE A 172 2.25 -8.89 -0.62
CA ILE A 172 2.13 -9.98 -1.59
C ILE A 172 0.64 -10.22 -1.84
N ALA A 173 0.16 -9.82 -3.00
CA ALA A 173 -1.20 -10.07 -3.45
C ALA A 173 -1.27 -11.40 -4.21
N LEU A 174 -1.66 -12.47 -3.52
CA LEU A 174 -1.85 -13.79 -4.11
C LEU A 174 -3.16 -13.79 -4.90
N ASN A 175 -3.06 -13.53 -6.20
CA ASN A 175 -4.19 -13.36 -7.10
C ASN A 175 -4.65 -14.69 -7.70
N LYS A 176 -5.87 -14.70 -8.26
CA LYS A 176 -6.55 -15.87 -8.85
C LYS A 176 -6.91 -16.95 -7.83
N ILE A 177 -7.33 -16.55 -6.63
CA ILE A 177 -7.85 -17.48 -5.61
C ILE A 177 -9.15 -18.18 -6.04
N ASP A 178 -9.80 -17.70 -7.09
CA ASP A 178 -10.92 -18.35 -7.76
C ASP A 178 -10.51 -19.58 -8.60
N HIS A 179 -9.21 -19.86 -8.74
CA HIS A 179 -8.73 -21.05 -9.43
C HIS A 179 -8.59 -22.26 -8.49
N PRO A 180 -9.02 -23.47 -8.89
CA PRO A 180 -8.98 -24.66 -8.03
C PRO A 180 -7.57 -25.04 -7.54
N ASP A 181 -6.54 -24.77 -8.34
CA ASP A 181 -5.14 -25.08 -7.98
C ASP A 181 -4.51 -24.08 -6.98
N ALA A 182 -5.19 -22.97 -6.67
CA ALA A 182 -4.62 -21.89 -5.86
C ALA A 182 -4.30 -22.34 -4.43
N ASP A 183 -5.14 -23.17 -3.82
CA ASP A 183 -5.06 -23.53 -2.40
C ASP A 183 -3.73 -24.17 -1.99
N LYS A 184 -3.20 -25.03 -2.85
CA LYS A 184 -1.93 -25.73 -2.62
C LYS A 184 -0.77 -24.73 -2.56
N ASN A 185 -0.75 -23.78 -3.49
CA ASN A 185 0.30 -22.77 -3.60
C ASN A 185 0.17 -21.74 -2.47
N ILE A 186 -1.05 -21.29 -2.17
CA ILE A 186 -1.34 -20.41 -1.02
C ILE A 186 -0.82 -21.04 0.27
N SER A 187 -1.17 -22.31 0.52
CA SER A 187 -0.76 -23.03 1.73
C SER A 187 0.77 -23.18 1.84
N LYS A 188 1.46 -23.27 0.71
CA LYS A 188 2.93 -23.34 0.66
C LYS A 188 3.54 -21.97 0.95
N ILE A 189 3.08 -20.92 0.27
CA ILE A 189 3.59 -19.56 0.42
C ILE A 189 3.35 -19.03 1.82
N ALA A 190 2.16 -19.28 2.40
CA ALA A 190 1.81 -18.87 3.76
C ALA A 190 2.71 -19.48 4.85
N LYS A 191 3.41 -20.59 4.58
CA LYS A 191 4.39 -21.17 5.50
C LYS A 191 5.76 -20.51 5.44
N GLN A 192 6.04 -19.74 4.39
CA GLN A 192 7.35 -19.16 4.09
C GLN A 192 7.39 -17.66 4.29
N GLN A 193 6.23 -17.00 4.26
CA GLN A 193 6.10 -15.55 4.33
C GLN A 193 5.42 -15.12 5.63
N ASP A 194 5.64 -13.88 6.04
CA ASP A 194 4.90 -13.28 7.15
C ASP A 194 3.41 -13.19 6.79
N PRO A 195 2.48 -13.76 7.59
CA PRO A 195 1.05 -13.64 7.35
C PRO A 195 0.57 -12.20 7.22
N ASN A 196 1.26 -11.24 7.83
CA ASN A 196 0.92 -9.81 7.75
C ASN A 196 1.30 -9.16 6.41
N THR A 197 2.07 -9.83 5.55
CA THR A 197 2.42 -9.29 4.23
C THR A 197 1.60 -9.92 3.11
N ILE A 198 0.84 -10.98 3.37
CA ILE A 198 0.05 -11.68 2.36
C ILE A 198 -1.40 -11.20 2.36
N VAL A 199 -1.95 -11.00 1.18
CA VAL A 199 -3.40 -10.86 0.96
C VAL A 199 -3.82 -11.76 -0.20
N LEU A 200 -4.88 -12.54 0.04
CA LEU A 200 -5.54 -13.36 -0.98
C LEU A 200 -6.49 -12.50 -1.81
N CYS A 201 -6.41 -12.55 -3.14
CA CYS A 201 -7.31 -11.77 -3.97
C CYS A 201 -7.79 -12.48 -5.25
N SER A 202 -8.95 -12.02 -5.75
CA SER A 202 -9.47 -12.34 -7.08
C SER A 202 -9.79 -11.04 -7.81
N ALA A 203 -8.81 -10.54 -8.55
CA ALA A 203 -8.97 -9.31 -9.32
C ALA A 203 -10.07 -9.43 -10.38
N ILE A 204 -10.23 -10.62 -10.99
CA ILE A 204 -11.28 -10.87 -11.99
C ILE A 204 -12.68 -10.81 -11.38
N SER A 205 -12.83 -11.29 -10.14
CA SER A 205 -14.09 -11.21 -9.39
C SER A 205 -14.42 -9.77 -9.06
N GLU A 206 -13.45 -9.00 -8.56
CA GLU A 206 -13.64 -7.57 -8.26
C GLU A 206 -14.07 -6.75 -9.49
N ILE A 207 -13.41 -6.96 -10.64
CA ILE A 207 -13.77 -6.29 -11.90
C ILE A 207 -15.21 -6.62 -12.30
N PHE A 208 -15.59 -7.89 -12.20
CA PHE A 208 -16.94 -8.33 -12.54
C PHE A 208 -17.99 -7.69 -11.62
N LEU A 209 -17.80 -7.73 -10.30
CA LEU A 209 -18.73 -7.14 -9.33
C LEU A 209 -18.88 -5.63 -9.52
N ARG A 210 -17.76 -4.90 -9.66
CA ARG A 210 -17.79 -3.45 -9.92
C ARG A 210 -18.54 -3.12 -11.21
N LYS A 211 -18.36 -3.92 -12.26
CA LYS A 211 -19.09 -3.75 -13.52
C LYS A 211 -20.59 -3.96 -13.33
N MET A 212 -21.00 -5.03 -12.66
CA MET A 212 -22.41 -5.35 -12.41
C MET A 212 -23.09 -4.28 -11.54
N ALA A 213 -22.41 -3.82 -10.49
CA ALA A 213 -22.90 -2.77 -9.62
C ALA A 213 -23.06 -1.44 -10.38
N LYS A 214 -22.04 -1.05 -11.16
CA LYS A 214 -22.09 0.16 -12.00
C LYS A 214 -23.23 0.13 -13.02
N GLN A 215 -23.59 -1.04 -13.52
CA GLN A 215 -24.68 -1.22 -14.48
C GLN A 215 -26.06 -1.31 -13.82
N GLY A 216 -26.12 -1.36 -12.49
CA GLY A 216 -27.36 -1.42 -11.69
C GLY A 216 -27.97 -2.81 -11.62
N TYR A 217 -27.18 -3.87 -11.72
CA TYR A 217 -27.67 -5.26 -11.59
C TYR A 217 -27.54 -5.84 -10.18
N ILE A 218 -26.60 -5.32 -9.39
CA ILE A 218 -26.36 -5.75 -8.01
C ILE A 218 -26.09 -4.53 -7.13
N LYS A 219 -26.37 -4.67 -5.84
CA LYS A 219 -25.83 -3.80 -4.79
C LYS A 219 -24.53 -4.43 -4.29
N TYR A 220 -23.41 -3.73 -4.48
CA TYR A 220 -22.10 -4.18 -4.01
C TYR A 220 -21.28 -2.96 -3.55
N ILE A 221 -20.68 -3.10 -2.37
CA ILE A 221 -19.72 -2.13 -1.82
C ILE A 221 -18.34 -2.75 -1.92
N GLU A 222 -17.37 -2.03 -2.49
CA GLU A 222 -16.01 -2.53 -2.71
C GLU A 222 -15.39 -3.05 -1.40
N GLY A 223 -14.81 -4.26 -1.45
CA GLY A 223 -14.19 -4.90 -0.28
C GLY A 223 -15.18 -5.54 0.70
N SER A 224 -16.50 -5.46 0.41
CA SER A 224 -17.54 -6.16 1.18
C SER A 224 -17.57 -7.65 0.85
N GLU A 225 -18.01 -8.45 1.81
CA GLU A 225 -18.43 -9.85 1.59
C GLU A 225 -19.84 -9.96 1.01
N PHE A 226 -20.63 -8.88 1.12
CA PHE A 226 -22.04 -8.87 0.75
C PHE A 226 -22.26 -8.36 -0.68
N ILE A 227 -23.06 -9.13 -1.42
CA ILE A 227 -23.68 -8.73 -2.68
C ILE A 227 -25.17 -9.04 -2.57
N ASP A 228 -26.00 -8.03 -2.85
CA ASP A 228 -27.44 -8.24 -2.98
C ASP A 228 -27.86 -8.11 -4.44
N THR A 229 -28.60 -9.10 -4.92
CA THR A 229 -29.35 -9.04 -6.17
C THR A 229 -30.70 -8.37 -5.95
N LYS A 230 -31.45 -8.13 -7.04
CA LYS A 230 -32.80 -7.59 -6.95
C LYS A 230 -33.70 -8.48 -6.11
N GLU A 231 -33.62 -9.79 -6.34
CA GLU A 231 -34.37 -10.81 -5.62
C GLU A 231 -34.01 -10.82 -4.13
N ASP A 232 -32.72 -10.78 -3.79
CA ASP A 232 -32.25 -10.71 -2.39
C ASP A 232 -32.84 -9.50 -1.66
N LEU A 233 -32.85 -8.32 -2.30
CA LEU A 233 -33.41 -7.10 -1.70
C LEU A 233 -34.94 -7.16 -1.52
N ILE A 234 -35.65 -7.82 -2.43
CA ILE A 234 -37.10 -8.05 -2.30
C ILE A 234 -37.39 -8.96 -1.11
N GLU A 235 -36.61 -10.04 -0.94
CA GLU A 235 -36.73 -10.94 0.21
C GLU A 235 -36.40 -10.23 1.54
N GLN A 236 -35.48 -9.27 1.51
CA GLN A 236 -35.14 -8.40 2.64
C GLN A 236 -36.18 -7.30 2.93
N GLY A 237 -37.24 -7.21 2.12
CA GLY A 237 -38.39 -6.32 2.35
C GLY A 237 -38.39 -5.02 1.55
N ASP A 238 -37.52 -4.85 0.55
CA ASP A 238 -37.62 -3.77 -0.42
C ASP A 238 -38.42 -4.22 -1.65
N PRO A 239 -39.71 -3.85 -1.79
CA PRO A 239 -40.55 -4.31 -2.90
C PRO A 239 -40.07 -3.82 -4.28
N THR A 240 -39.16 -2.84 -4.33
CA THR A 240 -38.57 -2.35 -5.59
C THR A 240 -37.28 -3.09 -5.95
N GLY A 241 -36.77 -3.96 -5.07
CA GLY A 241 -35.48 -4.62 -5.22
C GLY A 241 -34.33 -3.64 -5.37
N GLY A 242 -34.36 -2.52 -4.61
CA GLY A 242 -33.37 -1.45 -4.70
C GLY A 242 -33.34 -0.68 -6.03
N GLY A 243 -34.34 -0.86 -6.88
CA GLY A 243 -34.33 -0.34 -8.26
C GLY A 243 -33.32 -1.05 -9.17
N LEU A 244 -32.84 -2.24 -8.76
CA LEU A 244 -31.92 -3.04 -9.56
C LEU A 244 -32.62 -3.65 -10.78
N LYS A 245 -31.84 -3.85 -11.85
CA LYS A 245 -32.26 -4.54 -13.06
C LYS A 245 -32.24 -6.05 -12.85
N ASP A 246 -33.11 -6.76 -13.56
CA ASP A 246 -33.11 -8.22 -13.58
C ASP A 246 -31.81 -8.77 -14.19
N LEU A 247 -31.29 -9.83 -13.57
CA LEU A 247 -30.13 -10.56 -14.05
C LEU A 247 -30.55 -11.60 -15.11
N ASP A 248 -29.75 -11.74 -16.16
CA ASP A 248 -29.84 -12.93 -17.01
C ASP A 248 -29.30 -14.17 -16.28
N GLU A 249 -29.72 -15.35 -16.74
CA GLU A 249 -29.38 -16.63 -16.11
C GLU A 249 -27.87 -16.88 -16.06
N LYS A 250 -27.12 -16.42 -17.07
CA LYS A 250 -25.66 -16.60 -17.12
C LYS A 250 -24.97 -15.78 -16.04
N ASN A 251 -25.35 -14.52 -15.89
CA ASN A 251 -24.78 -13.61 -14.91
C ASN A 251 -25.22 -13.98 -13.49
N ARG A 252 -26.45 -14.44 -13.30
CA ARG A 252 -26.91 -15.01 -12.02
C ARG A 252 -26.03 -16.18 -11.58
N ASN A 253 -25.87 -17.19 -12.44
CA ASN A 253 -25.01 -18.34 -12.15
C ASN A 253 -23.55 -17.94 -11.88
N ARG A 254 -23.04 -16.91 -12.59
CA ARG A 254 -21.70 -16.40 -12.35
C ARG A 254 -21.56 -15.69 -10.99
N ILE A 255 -22.58 -14.96 -10.54
CA ILE A 255 -22.60 -14.31 -9.22
C ILE A 255 -22.62 -15.38 -8.13
N GLU A 256 -23.49 -16.39 -8.24
CA GLU A 256 -23.58 -17.46 -7.24
C GLU A 256 -22.27 -18.26 -7.13
N ASN A 257 -21.67 -18.67 -8.24
CA ASN A 257 -20.37 -19.33 -8.22
C ASN A 257 -19.28 -18.45 -7.59
N LEU A 258 -19.30 -17.14 -7.83
CA LEU A 258 -18.36 -16.21 -7.22
C LEU A 258 -18.60 -16.08 -5.71
N LYS A 259 -19.86 -15.99 -5.26
CA LYS A 259 -20.20 -15.97 -3.83
C LYS A 259 -19.60 -17.19 -3.13
N ASP A 260 -19.80 -18.39 -3.68
CA ASP A 260 -19.29 -19.64 -3.12
C ASP A 260 -17.77 -19.75 -3.15
N MET A 261 -17.16 -19.54 -4.32
CA MET A 261 -15.74 -19.77 -4.51
C MET A 261 -14.86 -18.70 -3.88
N VAL A 262 -15.38 -17.47 -3.74
CA VAL A 262 -14.59 -16.30 -3.34
C VAL A 262 -15.12 -15.68 -2.05
N LEU A 263 -16.36 -15.19 -2.03
CA LEU A 263 -16.81 -14.33 -0.93
C LEU A 263 -17.08 -15.11 0.36
N TYR A 264 -17.83 -16.21 0.32
CA TYR A 264 -18.06 -17.04 1.50
C TYR A 264 -16.78 -17.69 2.00
N ARG A 265 -15.85 -17.98 1.09
CA ARG A 265 -14.59 -18.64 1.43
C ARG A 265 -13.54 -17.69 2.02
N PHE A 266 -13.42 -16.47 1.48
CA PHE A 266 -12.34 -15.54 1.81
C PHE A 266 -12.83 -14.21 2.41
N GLY A 267 -14.14 -14.00 2.53
CA GLY A 267 -14.76 -12.79 3.11
C GLY A 267 -14.67 -11.54 2.23
N SER A 268 -14.02 -11.59 1.06
CA SER A 268 -13.96 -10.50 0.09
C SER A 268 -13.28 -10.95 -1.19
N THR A 269 -13.23 -10.07 -2.20
CA THR A 269 -12.35 -10.26 -3.36
C THR A 269 -10.88 -9.96 -3.07
N GLY A 270 -10.56 -9.41 -1.89
CA GLY A 270 -9.19 -9.11 -1.46
C GLY A 270 -8.55 -7.86 -2.05
N VAL A 271 -9.09 -7.27 -3.12
CA VAL A 271 -8.45 -6.12 -3.80
C VAL A 271 -8.38 -4.88 -2.89
N VAL A 272 -9.47 -4.57 -2.18
CA VAL A 272 -9.48 -3.47 -1.20
C VAL A 272 -8.61 -3.80 0.02
N GLN A 273 -8.55 -5.07 0.40
CA GLN A 273 -7.71 -5.56 1.50
C GLN A 273 -6.21 -5.42 1.17
N VAL A 274 -5.80 -5.62 -0.08
CA VAL A 274 -4.42 -5.37 -0.54
C VAL A 274 -4.06 -3.90 -0.32
N LEU A 275 -4.92 -2.97 -0.74
CA LEU A 275 -4.68 -1.53 -0.58
C LEU A 275 -4.68 -1.11 0.88
N SER A 276 -5.61 -1.66 1.67
CA SER A 276 -5.70 -1.42 3.11
C SER A 276 -4.44 -1.92 3.82
N LYS A 277 -3.98 -3.12 3.46
CA LYS A 277 -2.74 -3.69 4.01
C LYS A 277 -1.53 -2.84 3.65
N ALA A 278 -1.46 -2.35 2.41
CA ALA A 278 -0.38 -1.48 1.97
C ALA A 278 -0.36 -0.14 2.75
N ALA A 279 -1.53 0.41 3.08
CA ALA A 279 -1.63 1.57 3.98
C ALA A 279 -1.21 1.24 5.43
N GLU A 280 -1.58 0.05 5.93
CA GLU A 280 -1.21 -0.42 7.27
C GLU A 280 0.30 -0.63 7.44
N ILE A 281 0.98 -1.27 6.47
CA ILE A 281 2.45 -1.47 6.54
C ILE A 281 3.22 -0.15 6.47
N LEU A 282 2.66 0.84 5.79
CA LEU A 282 3.17 2.21 5.77
C LEU A 282 2.90 2.97 7.08
N GLY A 283 2.12 2.38 7.99
CA GLY A 283 1.69 2.99 9.23
C GLY A 283 0.87 4.24 8.99
N LEU A 284 0.02 4.27 7.95
CA LEU A 284 -0.79 5.45 7.67
C LEU A 284 -1.94 5.57 8.68
N VAL A 285 -2.06 6.75 9.28
CA VAL A 285 -3.10 7.14 10.22
C VAL A 285 -4.06 8.08 9.51
N PRO A 286 -5.37 7.77 9.43
CA PRO A 286 -6.37 8.70 8.95
C PRO A 286 -6.61 9.80 9.99
N VAL A 287 -6.59 11.05 9.54
CA VAL A 287 -6.92 12.22 10.35
C VAL A 287 -7.99 13.03 9.64
N PHE A 288 -9.00 13.44 10.40
CA PHE A 288 -10.17 14.17 9.94
C PHE A 288 -10.10 15.63 10.37
N PRO A 289 -9.60 16.52 9.49
CA PRO A 289 -9.65 17.95 9.75
C PRO A 289 -11.10 18.46 9.68
N VAL A 290 -11.53 19.13 10.74
CA VAL A 290 -12.86 19.73 10.88
C VAL A 290 -12.73 21.20 11.29
N ARG A 291 -13.73 22.01 10.95
CA ARG A 291 -13.82 23.40 11.40
C ARG A 291 -14.36 23.52 12.83
N ASN A 292 -15.21 22.59 13.22
CA ASN A 292 -15.83 22.55 14.54
C ASN A 292 -15.85 21.11 15.05
N THR A 293 -15.31 20.86 16.23
CA THR A 293 -15.18 19.51 16.82
C THR A 293 -16.42 19.05 17.58
N SER A 294 -17.43 19.91 17.74
CA SER A 294 -18.75 19.57 18.28
C SER A 294 -19.72 19.15 17.18
N THR A 295 -19.69 19.83 16.02
CA THR A 295 -20.58 19.53 14.88
C THR A 295 -19.90 18.74 13.78
N PHE A 296 -18.58 18.54 13.85
CA PHE A 296 -17.75 17.89 12.84
C PHE A 296 -17.84 18.47 11.43
N SER A 297 -18.29 19.73 11.30
CA SER A 297 -18.46 20.39 10.01
C SER A 297 -17.11 20.73 9.37
N SER A 298 -17.01 20.68 8.04
CA SER A 298 -15.80 21.02 7.28
C SER A 298 -16.10 22.10 6.24
N GLY A 299 -15.25 23.12 6.07
CA GLY A 299 -15.40 24.16 5.02
C GLY A 299 -15.99 25.51 5.48
N ALA A 300 -16.58 26.29 4.56
CA ALA A 300 -17.20 27.59 4.85
C ALA A 300 -18.38 27.46 5.83
N SER A 301 -18.80 28.57 6.44
CA SER A 301 -19.74 28.61 7.58
C SER A 301 -21.12 27.98 7.35
N ASP A 302 -21.52 27.74 6.10
CA ASP A 302 -22.78 27.08 5.70
C ASP A 302 -22.61 25.65 5.15
N SER A 303 -21.45 25.04 5.35
CA SER A 303 -21.23 23.65 4.94
C SER A 303 -22.10 22.68 5.76
N LYS A 304 -23.04 22.02 5.09
CA LYS A 304 -23.85 20.91 5.66
C LYS A 304 -23.07 19.59 5.77
N PHE A 305 -21.82 19.55 5.29
CA PHE A 305 -21.04 18.32 5.21
C PHE A 305 -20.15 18.17 6.44
N VAL A 306 -20.32 17.05 7.14
CA VAL A 306 -19.48 16.62 8.25
C VAL A 306 -18.38 15.68 7.76
N PHE A 307 -17.21 15.69 8.39
CA PHE A 307 -16.07 14.83 8.03
C PHE A 307 -15.74 14.84 6.54
N ARG A 308 -15.82 16.02 5.92
CA ARG A 308 -15.67 16.15 4.46
C ARG A 308 -14.29 15.72 4.00
N ASP A 309 -13.27 16.01 4.80
CA ASP A 309 -11.87 15.81 4.49
C ASP A 309 -11.29 14.71 5.36
N CYS A 310 -10.41 13.90 4.78
CA CYS A 310 -9.60 12.91 5.51
C CYS A 310 -8.23 12.90 4.87
N VAL A 311 -7.19 13.05 5.69
CA VAL A 311 -5.80 13.03 5.26
C VAL A 311 -5.09 11.86 5.92
N LEU A 312 -4.25 11.15 5.16
CA LEU A 312 -3.40 10.10 5.70
C LEU A 312 -2.06 10.71 6.11
N VAL A 313 -1.61 10.45 7.33
CA VAL A 313 -0.27 10.84 7.81
C VAL A 313 0.49 9.62 8.31
N LYS A 314 1.82 9.69 8.38
CA LYS A 314 2.64 8.54 8.83
C LYS A 314 2.51 8.39 10.35
N LYS A 315 2.60 7.15 10.84
CA LYS A 315 2.62 6.85 12.27
C LYS A 315 3.75 7.63 12.95
N GLY A 316 3.43 8.25 14.09
CA GLY A 316 4.37 9.10 14.81
C GLY A 316 4.40 10.55 14.33
N SER A 317 3.58 10.92 13.33
CA SER A 317 3.33 12.34 13.04
C SER A 317 2.74 13.05 14.26
N THR A 318 3.12 14.31 14.40
CA THR A 318 2.59 15.24 15.39
C THR A 318 1.35 15.97 14.85
N VAL A 319 0.59 16.61 15.72
CA VAL A 319 -0.52 17.49 15.35
C VAL A 319 -0.04 18.64 14.47
N GLY A 320 1.16 19.17 14.72
CA GLY A 320 1.81 20.18 13.89
C GLY A 320 2.11 19.69 12.47
N ASP A 321 2.53 18.43 12.30
CA ASP A 321 2.73 17.83 10.96
C ASP A 321 1.42 17.76 10.17
N VAL A 322 0.32 17.37 10.84
CA VAL A 322 -1.02 17.37 10.23
C VAL A 322 -1.43 18.79 9.85
N ALA A 323 -1.23 19.76 10.75
CA ALA A 323 -1.58 21.15 10.51
C ALA A 323 -0.88 21.69 9.26
N ARG A 324 0.43 21.45 9.13
CA ARG A 324 1.22 21.83 7.96
C ARG A 324 0.71 21.16 6.68
N LYS A 325 0.32 19.89 6.76
CA LYS A 325 -0.24 19.15 5.61
C LYS A 325 -1.60 19.71 5.17
N VAL A 326 -2.44 20.16 6.10
CA VAL A 326 -3.81 20.63 5.83
C VAL A 326 -3.83 22.12 5.46
N MET A 327 -3.01 22.95 6.10
CA MET A 327 -3.07 24.41 6.02
C MET A 327 -1.83 25.06 5.38
N GLY A 328 -0.79 24.29 5.06
CA GLY A 328 0.49 24.84 4.60
C GLY A 328 1.22 25.60 5.73
N ASP A 329 1.77 26.77 5.40
CA ASP A 329 2.54 27.60 6.33
C ASP A 329 1.67 28.60 7.13
N ALA A 330 0.35 28.40 7.16
CA ALA A 330 -0.54 29.28 7.92
C ALA A 330 -0.26 29.19 9.44
N PRO A 331 -0.17 30.32 10.15
CA PRO A 331 0.13 30.31 11.58
C PRO A 331 -1.02 29.68 12.37
N ILE A 332 -0.66 28.88 13.37
CA ILE A 332 -1.62 28.20 14.24
C ILE A 332 -1.81 29.05 15.50
N ALA A 333 -3.04 29.46 15.78
CA ALA A 333 -3.38 30.07 17.07
C ALA A 333 -3.51 29.00 18.15
N PHE A 334 -4.22 27.92 17.82
CA PHE A 334 -4.38 26.74 18.65
C PHE A 334 -5.07 25.60 17.90
N VAL A 335 -5.02 24.40 18.47
CA VAL A 335 -5.69 23.21 17.96
C VAL A 335 -6.70 22.68 18.98
N GLU A 336 -7.86 22.25 18.48
CA GLU A 336 -8.91 21.57 19.25
C GLU A 336 -9.09 20.15 18.73
N GLY A 337 -9.14 19.18 19.64
CA GLY A 337 -9.56 17.80 19.38
C GLY A 337 -11.06 17.58 19.59
N ALA A 338 -11.51 16.35 19.38
CA ALA A 338 -12.88 15.93 19.69
C ALA A 338 -13.28 16.33 21.13
N GLY A 339 -14.50 16.84 21.31
CA GLY A 339 -14.98 17.32 22.62
C GLY A 339 -14.43 18.69 23.04
N ASN A 340 -13.90 19.49 22.10
CA ASN A 340 -13.32 20.81 22.34
C ASN A 340 -12.10 20.80 23.28
N ILE A 341 -11.38 19.66 23.35
CA ILE A 341 -10.17 19.52 24.16
C ILE A 341 -9.02 20.24 23.47
N ARG A 342 -8.21 21.01 24.22
CA ARG A 342 -6.99 21.61 23.67
C ARG A 342 -5.90 20.57 23.49
N VAL A 343 -5.28 20.61 22.32
CA VAL A 343 -4.25 19.66 21.91
C VAL A 343 -2.97 20.43 21.58
N SER A 344 -1.82 19.92 22.03
CA SER A 344 -0.52 20.50 21.70
C SER A 344 -0.15 20.17 20.26
N GLU A 345 0.59 21.06 19.60
CA GLU A 345 1.17 20.77 18.28
C GLU A 345 2.17 19.61 18.35
N ASP A 346 2.83 19.42 19.49
CA ASP A 346 3.78 18.33 19.74
C ASP A 346 3.10 16.98 20.05
N ASP A 347 1.78 16.98 20.27
CA ASP A 347 1.07 15.74 20.56
C ASP A 347 1.04 14.83 19.33
N PHE A 348 1.25 13.54 19.54
CA PHE A 348 1.16 12.54 18.48
C PHE A 348 -0.28 12.26 18.06
N VAL A 349 -0.46 11.93 16.78
CA VAL A 349 -1.72 11.44 16.23
C VAL A 349 -1.71 9.92 16.07
N ALA A 350 -2.84 9.31 16.41
CA ALA A 350 -3.13 7.89 16.21
C ALA A 350 -4.64 7.69 16.09
N VAL A 351 -5.09 6.55 15.57
CA VAL A 351 -6.54 6.24 15.53
C VAL A 351 -7.10 6.26 16.96
N GLY A 352 -8.18 7.01 17.17
CA GLY A 352 -8.79 7.29 18.47
C GLY A 352 -8.05 8.31 19.35
N LYS A 353 -6.93 8.88 18.88
CA LYS A 353 -6.15 9.88 19.60
C LYS A 353 -5.70 11.00 18.66
N ASN A 354 -6.31 12.17 18.80
CA ASN A 354 -5.99 13.35 17.99
C ASN A 354 -6.18 13.09 16.47
N ASP A 355 -7.10 12.19 16.10
CA ASP A 355 -7.48 11.87 14.73
C ASP A 355 -8.67 12.68 14.23
N VAL A 356 -9.30 13.49 15.08
CA VAL A 356 -10.25 14.54 14.71
C VAL A 356 -9.72 15.87 15.22
N LEU A 357 -9.36 16.77 14.32
CA LEU A 357 -8.65 18.02 14.66
C LEU A 357 -9.30 19.24 14.03
N SER A 358 -9.40 20.31 14.80
CA SER A 358 -9.73 21.64 14.30
C SER A 358 -8.60 22.62 14.55
N PHE A 359 -8.04 23.12 13.45
CA PHE A 359 -6.97 24.08 13.49
C PHE A 359 -7.54 25.51 13.41
N LYS A 360 -7.24 26.34 14.41
CA LYS A 360 -7.59 27.77 14.36
C LYS A 360 -6.40 28.57 13.91
N VAL A 361 -6.59 29.33 12.84
CA VAL A 361 -5.53 30.15 12.23
C VAL A 361 -5.30 31.40 13.08
N GLY A 362 -4.03 31.70 13.37
CA GLY A 362 -3.60 32.93 14.02
C GLY A 362 -3.64 34.13 13.08
N ARG A 363 -3.60 35.34 13.64
CA ARG A 363 -3.29 36.53 12.83
C ARG A 363 -1.79 36.50 12.54
N ALA A 364 -1.43 36.70 11.26
CA ALA A 364 -0.05 36.87 10.82
C ALA A 364 0.59 38.12 11.43
#